data_AF-A0A535CPE9-F1
#
_entry.id   AF-A0A535CPE9-F1
#
_cell.length_a   1.000
_cell.length_b   1.000
_cell.length_c   1.000
_cell.angle_alpha   90.00
_cell.angle_beta   90.00
_cell.angle_gamma   90.00
#
_symmetry.space_group_name_H-M   'P 1'
#
loop_
_entity.id
_entity.type
_entity.pdbx_description
1 polymer ?
#
loop_
_entity_poly.entity_id
_entity_poly.type
_entity_poly.pdbx_seq_one_letter_code
_entity_poly.pdbx_strand_id
1 'polypeptide(L)'
;AGSLSVRVGVASRALAGGPVSGDRAVIARTSGAVLLGAVDGLGHGAPAADAAARAVALLEDQMEQPIDKLLELCHEALRHTRGAAITLARVEPEAARLTWGGVGNVAAVVVSQHGVRPTHALVAPGVVGFRLPATLVTSVELGSGDLIAIATDGLEPRFVDEVSTAGGVPVQEVADGLLERFAKLGDDALILVARCERAT
;
A
#
# COMPACT_ATOMS: atom_id res chain seq x y z
N ALA A 1 8.30 -11.27 22.90
CA ALA A 1 8.76 -10.38 21.82
C ALA A 1 8.45 -8.95 22.24
N GLY A 2 9.33 -7.98 21.94
CA GLY A 2 9.04 -6.57 22.25
C GLY A 2 8.04 -5.99 21.24
N SER A 3 7.22 -5.04 21.68
CA SER A 3 6.31 -4.30 20.81
C SER A 3 7.08 -3.61 19.66
N LEU A 4 6.46 -3.54 18.48
CA LEU A 4 7.00 -2.84 17.32
C LEU A 4 6.43 -1.42 17.24
N SER A 5 7.16 -0.53 16.56
CA SER A 5 6.67 0.76 16.08
C SER A 5 6.78 0.81 14.56
N VAL A 6 5.90 1.56 13.91
CA VAL A 6 5.81 1.60 12.43
C VAL A 6 6.09 3.02 11.93
N ARG A 7 7.26 3.20 11.29
CA ARG A 7 7.64 4.41 10.56
C ARG A 7 7.19 4.29 9.12
N VAL A 8 6.63 5.36 8.52
CA VAL A 8 6.10 5.33 7.15
C VAL A 8 6.66 6.51 6.37
N GLY A 9 7.04 6.27 5.11
CA GLY A 9 7.38 7.26 4.10
C GLY A 9 6.57 7.00 2.83
N VAL A 10 6.18 8.07 2.13
CA VAL A 10 5.38 7.97 0.90
C VAL A 10 5.95 8.94 -0.13
N ALA A 11 6.10 8.45 -1.35
CA ALA A 11 6.48 9.26 -2.50
C ALA A 11 5.50 8.99 -3.64
N SER A 12 5.10 10.05 -4.35
CA SER A 12 4.17 9.94 -5.48
C SER A 12 4.50 10.95 -6.57
N ARG A 13 4.21 10.59 -7.82
CA ARG A 13 4.34 11.46 -8.99
C ARG A 13 3.08 11.32 -9.86
N ALA A 14 2.50 12.46 -10.23
CA ALA A 14 1.44 12.47 -11.23
C ALA A 14 2.03 12.22 -12.64
N LEU A 15 1.25 11.60 -13.52
CA LEU A 15 1.57 11.46 -14.94
C LEU A 15 2.05 12.81 -15.53
N ALA A 16 3.10 12.78 -16.34
CA ALA A 16 3.71 13.98 -16.88
C ALA A 16 2.68 14.88 -17.60
N GLY A 17 2.53 16.12 -17.11
CA GLY A 17 1.55 17.09 -17.62
C GLY A 17 0.14 16.97 -17.03
N GLY A 18 -0.13 15.97 -16.18
CA GLY A 18 -1.37 15.83 -15.42
C GLY A 18 -1.38 16.70 -14.16
N PRO A 19 -2.49 17.40 -13.85
CA PRO A 19 -2.56 18.27 -12.67
C PRO A 19 -2.78 17.51 -11.35
N VAL A 20 -3.18 16.24 -11.43
CA VAL A 20 -3.53 15.41 -10.26
C VAL A 20 -3.29 13.94 -10.58
N SER A 21 -2.76 13.21 -9.60
CA SER A 21 -2.55 11.77 -9.69
C SER A 21 -3.81 10.98 -9.31
N GLY A 22 -4.08 9.90 -10.04
CA GLY A 22 -5.05 8.86 -9.70
C GLY A 22 -4.61 7.98 -8.53
N ASP A 23 -3.34 8.02 -8.14
CA ASP A 23 -2.79 7.21 -7.07
C ASP A 23 -2.89 7.89 -5.70
N ARG A 24 -3.26 7.13 -4.68
CA ARG A 24 -3.29 7.59 -3.28
C ARG A 24 -2.77 6.53 -2.32
N ALA A 25 -1.99 6.96 -1.34
CA ALA A 25 -1.60 6.13 -0.20
C ALA A 25 -2.71 6.11 0.85
N VAL A 26 -2.77 5.01 1.61
CA VAL A 26 -3.63 4.85 2.78
C VAL A 26 -2.73 4.74 4.00
N ILE A 27 -2.90 5.62 4.99
CA ILE A 27 -2.21 5.56 6.27
C ILE A 27 -3.20 5.93 7.39
N ALA A 28 -3.76 4.94 8.06
CA ALA A 28 -4.62 5.16 9.22
C ALA A 28 -4.04 4.46 10.47
N ARG A 29 -4.24 5.05 11.64
CA ARG A 29 -3.67 4.55 12.91
C ARG A 29 -4.72 4.52 14.01
N THR A 30 -4.74 3.42 14.74
CA THR A 30 -5.39 3.27 16.05
C THR A 30 -4.36 2.97 17.12
N SER A 31 -4.79 2.79 18.36
CA SER A 31 -3.93 2.31 19.44
C SER A 31 -3.39 0.89 19.22
N GLY A 32 -4.09 0.06 18.43
CA GLY A 32 -3.75 -1.36 18.25
C GLY A 32 -3.20 -1.73 16.86
N ALA A 33 -3.42 -0.89 15.85
CA ALA A 33 -3.05 -1.22 14.48
C ALA A 33 -2.71 0.00 13.62
N VAL A 34 -1.96 -0.25 12.56
CA VAL A 34 -1.70 0.69 11.47
C VAL A 34 -2.23 0.08 10.18
N LEU A 35 -3.17 0.75 9.52
CA LEU A 35 -3.62 0.38 8.18
C LEU A 35 -2.76 1.13 7.17
N LEU A 36 -2.07 0.38 6.32
CA LEU A 36 -1.25 0.85 5.21
C LEU A 36 -1.91 0.38 3.90
N GLY A 37 -1.70 1.11 2.82
CA GLY A 37 -2.20 0.68 1.52
C GLY A 37 -1.89 1.66 0.41
N ALA A 38 -2.28 1.27 -0.79
CA ALA A 38 -2.34 2.15 -1.93
C ALA A 38 -3.61 1.86 -2.75
N VAL A 39 -4.10 2.92 -3.37
CA VAL A 39 -5.28 2.95 -4.23
C VAL A 39 -4.84 3.56 -5.56
N ASP A 40 -4.98 2.79 -6.63
CA ASP A 40 -4.77 3.22 -8.02
C ASP A 40 -6.16 3.40 -8.65
N GLY A 41 -6.58 4.66 -8.81
CA GLY A 41 -7.82 5.01 -9.48
C GLY A 41 -7.73 4.77 -10.98
N LEU A 42 -8.69 4.04 -11.55
CA LEU A 42 -8.61 3.62 -12.95
C LEU A 42 -8.53 4.78 -13.95
N GLY A 43 -7.46 4.77 -14.74
CA GLY A 43 -7.16 5.78 -15.75
C GLY A 43 -6.30 6.90 -15.15
N HIS A 44 -6.55 8.14 -15.55
CA HIS A 44 -5.76 9.29 -15.08
C HIS A 44 -6.61 10.54 -14.87
N GLY A 45 -6.06 11.51 -14.14
CA GLY A 45 -6.67 12.82 -13.90
C GLY A 45 -7.83 12.80 -12.89
N ALA A 46 -8.65 13.84 -12.91
CA ALA A 46 -9.63 14.11 -11.85
C ALA A 46 -10.61 12.96 -11.55
N PRO A 47 -11.14 12.20 -12.53
CA PRO A 47 -12.04 11.08 -12.23
C PRO A 47 -11.37 9.90 -11.51
N ALA A 48 -10.12 9.60 -11.85
CA ALA A 48 -9.31 8.59 -11.15
C ALA A 48 -8.98 9.06 -9.73
N ALA A 49 -8.54 10.31 -9.61
CA ALA A 49 -8.22 10.94 -8.32
C ALA A 49 -9.43 10.99 -7.38
N ASP A 50 -10.64 11.26 -7.90
CA ASP A 50 -11.89 11.25 -7.12
C ASP A 50 -12.25 9.85 -6.63
N ALA A 51 -12.12 8.82 -7.47
CA ALA A 51 -12.32 7.44 -7.06
C ALA A 51 -11.34 7.04 -5.95
N ALA A 52 -10.05 7.35 -6.11
CA ALA A 52 -9.04 7.04 -5.12
C ALA A 52 -9.27 7.78 -3.80
N ALA A 53 -9.60 9.08 -3.87
CA ALA A 53 -9.88 9.89 -2.68
C ALA A 53 -11.09 9.37 -1.89
N ARG A 54 -12.17 8.95 -2.57
CA ARG A 54 -13.35 8.35 -1.92
C ARG A 54 -13.00 7.06 -1.18
N ALA A 55 -12.19 6.19 -1.79
CA ALA A 55 -11.72 4.97 -1.15
C ALA A 55 -10.87 5.28 0.09
N VAL A 56 -9.88 6.19 -0.02
CA VAL A 56 -9.02 6.56 1.12
C VAL A 56 -9.85 7.09 2.28
N ALA A 57 -10.78 8.02 2.04
CA ALA A 57 -11.62 8.58 3.09
C ALA A 57 -12.46 7.51 3.80
N LEU A 58 -13.02 6.55 3.06
CA LEU A 58 -13.74 5.43 3.65
C LEU A 58 -12.82 4.53 4.48
N LEU A 59 -11.63 4.22 3.96
CA LEU A 59 -10.67 3.34 4.61
C LEU A 59 -10.15 3.94 5.93
N GLU A 60 -9.92 5.25 5.97
CA GLU A 60 -9.53 5.97 7.18
C GLU A 60 -10.64 5.94 8.24
N ASP A 61 -11.89 6.16 7.84
CA ASP A 61 -13.05 6.14 8.74
C ASP A 61 -13.36 4.73 9.27
N GLN A 62 -13.17 3.70 8.44
CA GLN A 62 -13.55 2.32 8.74
C GLN A 62 -12.36 1.42 9.13
N MET A 63 -11.17 1.97 9.38
CA MET A 63 -9.90 1.22 9.43
C MET A 63 -9.84 0.05 10.43
N GLU A 64 -10.74 0.00 11.42
CA GLU A 64 -10.83 -1.10 12.38
C GLU A 64 -11.48 -2.37 11.80
N GLN A 65 -12.18 -2.25 10.67
CA GLN A 65 -12.80 -3.39 10.01
C GLN A 65 -11.74 -4.36 9.43
N PRO A 66 -12.07 -5.66 9.32
CA PRO A 66 -11.26 -6.63 8.57
C PRO A 66 -11.01 -6.19 7.12
N ILE A 67 -9.88 -6.60 6.53
CA ILE A 67 -9.44 -6.16 5.19
C ILE A 67 -10.42 -6.55 4.08
N ASP A 68 -10.92 -7.77 4.11
CA ASP A 68 -11.98 -8.24 3.21
C ASP A 68 -13.21 -7.35 3.32
N LYS A 69 -13.62 -6.99 4.54
CA LYS A 69 -14.74 -6.07 4.76
C LYS A 69 -14.47 -4.65 4.27
N LEU A 70 -13.26 -4.12 4.46
CA LEU A 70 -12.86 -2.83 3.92
C LEU A 70 -12.95 -2.81 2.39
N LEU A 71 -12.51 -3.87 1.72
CA LEU A 71 -12.59 -3.99 0.26
C LEU A 71 -14.03 -4.09 -0.24
N GLU A 72 -14.92 -4.79 0.49
CA GLU A 72 -16.37 -4.78 0.21
C GLU A 72 -16.97 -3.37 0.34
N LEU A 73 -16.65 -2.65 1.41
CA LEU A 73 -17.16 -1.29 1.63
C LEU A 73 -16.65 -0.32 0.55
N CYS A 74 -15.37 -0.41 0.18
CA CYS A 74 -14.83 0.32 -0.96
C CYS A 74 -15.53 -0.06 -2.27
N HIS A 75 -15.83 -1.35 -2.48
CA HIS A 75 -16.51 -1.78 -3.70
C HIS A 75 -17.87 -1.11 -3.85
N GLU A 76 -18.66 -1.07 -2.78
CA GLU A 76 -19.96 -0.39 -2.78
C GLU A 76 -19.81 1.12 -3.01
N ALA A 77 -18.87 1.77 -2.31
CA ALA A 77 -18.65 3.21 -2.43
C ALA A 77 -18.15 3.65 -3.81
N LEU A 78 -17.52 2.74 -4.57
CA LEU A 78 -16.95 3.03 -5.89
C LEU A 78 -17.81 2.60 -7.08
N ARG A 79 -19.00 2.01 -6.89
CA ARG A 79 -19.87 1.50 -7.98
C ARG A 79 -20.21 2.50 -9.11
N HIS A 80 -20.13 3.80 -8.82
CA HIS A 80 -20.47 4.88 -9.76
C HIS A 80 -19.29 5.82 -10.03
N THR A 81 -18.07 5.35 -9.78
CA THR A 81 -16.83 6.07 -10.06
C THR A 81 -16.07 5.37 -11.19
N ARG A 82 -14.81 5.77 -11.42
CA ARG A 82 -13.89 5.02 -12.28
C ARG A 82 -13.51 3.66 -11.71
N GLY A 83 -13.72 3.42 -10.41
CA GLY A 83 -13.22 2.26 -9.71
C GLY A 83 -11.71 2.36 -9.45
N ALA A 84 -11.17 1.35 -8.77
CA ALA A 84 -9.76 1.35 -8.40
C ALA A 84 -9.21 -0.07 -8.23
N ALA A 85 -7.89 -0.19 -8.35
CA ALA A 85 -7.13 -1.26 -7.76
C ALA A 85 -6.69 -0.85 -6.35
N ILE A 86 -6.77 -1.77 -5.38
CA ILE A 86 -6.53 -1.48 -3.96
C ILE A 86 -5.78 -2.64 -3.34
N THR A 87 -4.68 -2.35 -2.65
CA THR A 87 -4.03 -3.31 -1.73
C THR A 87 -3.87 -2.69 -0.37
N LEU A 88 -4.27 -3.42 0.67
CA LEU A 88 -4.25 -3.01 2.06
C LEU A 88 -3.39 -3.96 2.89
N ALA A 89 -2.68 -3.41 3.88
CA ALA A 89 -1.90 -4.12 4.86
C ALA A 89 -2.17 -3.54 6.26
N ARG A 90 -2.75 -4.35 7.14
CA ARG A 90 -2.97 -4.05 8.55
C ARG A 90 -1.81 -4.60 9.37
N VAL A 91 -1.06 -3.72 10.00
CA VAL A 91 0.03 -4.06 10.91
C VAL A 91 -0.48 -3.99 12.34
N GLU A 92 -0.29 -5.07 13.10
CA GLU A 92 -0.58 -5.18 14.53
C GLU A 92 0.75 -5.23 15.30
N PRO A 93 1.27 -4.10 15.78
CA PRO A 93 2.65 -4.02 16.26
C PRO A 93 2.91 -4.85 17.53
N GLU A 94 1.93 -4.95 18.43
CA GLU A 94 1.99 -5.79 19.64
C GLU A 94 2.05 -7.28 19.31
N ALA A 95 1.33 -7.69 18.25
CA ALA A 95 1.31 -9.07 17.78
C ALA A 95 2.45 -9.40 16.82
N ALA A 96 3.28 -8.39 16.46
CA ALA A 96 4.31 -8.50 15.43
C ALA A 96 3.79 -9.16 14.14
N ARG A 97 2.61 -8.74 13.68
CA ARG A 97 1.90 -9.38 12.56
C ARG A 97 1.46 -8.36 11.53
N LEU A 98 1.60 -8.72 10.27
CA LEU A 98 0.96 -8.07 9.14
C LEU A 98 -0.13 -8.99 8.59
N THR A 99 -1.31 -8.45 8.34
CA THR A 99 -2.37 -9.09 7.56
C THR A 99 -2.65 -8.22 6.34
N TRP A 100 -2.78 -8.79 5.16
CA TRP A 100 -2.99 -8.04 3.92
C TRP A 100 -3.93 -8.74 2.94
N GLY A 101 -4.43 -7.96 2.00
CA GLY A 101 -5.27 -8.41 0.90
C GLY A 101 -5.47 -7.27 -0.09
N GLY A 102 -5.78 -7.62 -1.34
CA GLY A 102 -5.98 -6.63 -2.37
C GLY A 102 -6.70 -7.16 -3.60
N VAL A 103 -7.11 -6.23 -4.44
CA VAL A 103 -7.78 -6.46 -5.72
C VAL A 103 -7.15 -5.56 -6.78
N GLY A 104 -6.76 -6.14 -7.92
CA GLY A 104 -6.14 -5.44 -9.04
C GLY A 104 -4.64 -5.70 -9.16
N ASN A 105 -3.87 -4.63 -9.36
CA ASN A 105 -2.46 -4.60 -9.77
C ASN A 105 -1.54 -3.88 -8.77
N VAL A 106 -2.05 -3.36 -7.65
CA VAL A 106 -1.23 -2.70 -6.63
C VAL A 106 -0.38 -3.75 -5.88
N ALA A 107 0.93 -3.70 -6.06
CA ALA A 107 1.86 -4.64 -5.45
C ALA A 107 2.09 -4.31 -3.97
N ALA A 108 2.24 -5.33 -3.13
CA ALA A 108 2.73 -5.20 -1.76
C ALA A 108 3.73 -6.30 -1.44
N VAL A 109 4.83 -5.94 -0.77
CA VAL A 109 5.90 -6.85 -0.37
C VAL A 109 6.39 -6.58 1.05
N VAL A 110 6.82 -7.65 1.72
CA VAL A 110 7.61 -7.59 2.94
C VAL A 110 9.03 -8.05 2.61
N VAL A 111 10.02 -7.22 2.93
CA VAL A 111 11.44 -7.53 2.81
C VAL A 111 12.03 -7.62 4.22
N SER A 112 12.54 -8.79 4.57
CA SER A 112 13.13 -9.01 5.88
C SER A 112 14.53 -8.41 5.98
N GLN A 113 14.87 -7.86 7.15
CA GLN A 113 16.22 -7.39 7.44
C GLN A 113 17.31 -8.48 7.35
N HIS A 114 16.91 -9.76 7.45
CA HIS A 114 17.84 -10.89 7.49
C HIS A 114 18.09 -11.53 6.11
N GLY A 115 17.73 -10.85 5.01
CA GLY A 115 18.08 -11.28 3.66
C GLY A 115 17.31 -12.50 3.15
N VAL A 116 16.11 -12.75 3.69
CA VAL A 116 15.17 -13.75 3.16
C VAL A 116 14.54 -13.20 1.87
N ARG A 117 14.14 -14.09 0.95
CA ARG A 117 13.36 -13.71 -0.24
C ARG A 117 12.15 -12.85 0.15
N PRO A 118 11.84 -11.78 -0.60
CA PRO A 118 10.64 -10.98 -0.36
C PRO A 118 9.39 -11.85 -0.31
N THR A 119 8.52 -11.57 0.64
CA THR A 119 7.17 -12.16 0.68
C THR A 119 6.24 -11.21 -0.03
N HIS A 120 5.43 -11.70 -0.97
CA HIS A 120 4.50 -10.89 -1.76
C HIS A 120 3.06 -11.09 -1.28
N ALA A 121 2.27 -10.02 -1.30
CA ALA A 121 0.83 -10.12 -1.11
C ALA A 121 0.19 -10.87 -2.28
N LEU A 122 -0.82 -11.67 -1.98
CA LEU A 122 -1.70 -12.22 -3.00
C LEU A 122 -2.80 -11.18 -3.29
N VAL A 123 -2.81 -10.68 -4.52
CA VAL A 123 -3.77 -9.69 -5.00
C VAL A 123 -4.69 -10.38 -6.00
N ALA A 124 -6.01 -10.33 -5.75
CA ALA A 124 -6.99 -10.98 -6.60
C ALA A 124 -7.24 -10.16 -7.88
N PRO A 125 -7.39 -10.79 -9.06
CA PRO A 125 -7.66 -10.05 -10.29
C PRO A 125 -9.08 -9.47 -10.26
N GLY A 126 -9.20 -8.14 -10.39
CA GLY A 126 -10.48 -7.46 -10.35
C GLY A 126 -10.35 -5.95 -10.29
N VAL A 127 -11.49 -5.28 -10.11
CA VAL A 127 -11.59 -3.83 -9.99
C VAL A 127 -12.62 -3.51 -8.91
N VAL A 128 -12.18 -2.82 -7.87
CA VAL A 128 -13.07 -2.32 -6.81
C VAL A 128 -13.99 -1.26 -7.41
N GLY A 129 -15.30 -1.38 -7.17
CA GLY A 129 -16.35 -0.61 -7.87
C GLY A 129 -16.96 -1.28 -9.12
N PHE A 130 -16.36 -2.34 -9.67
CA PHE A 130 -16.89 -3.02 -10.88
C PHE A 130 -17.04 -4.52 -10.71
N ARG A 131 -15.95 -5.20 -10.32
CA ARG A 131 -15.90 -6.64 -10.13
C ARG A 131 -15.00 -6.95 -8.94
N LEU A 132 -15.63 -7.20 -7.78
CA LEU A 132 -14.94 -7.66 -6.59
C LEU A 132 -14.91 -9.21 -6.56
N PRO A 133 -13.74 -9.85 -6.72
CA PRO A 133 -13.60 -11.28 -6.52
C PRO A 133 -13.61 -11.62 -5.01
N ALA A 134 -13.71 -12.91 -4.68
CA ALA A 134 -13.39 -13.37 -3.33
C ALA A 134 -11.94 -12.99 -3.01
N THR A 135 -11.73 -12.20 -1.96
CA THR A 135 -10.40 -11.70 -1.61
C THR A 135 -9.68 -12.72 -0.73
N LEU A 136 -8.44 -13.03 -1.08
CA LEU A 136 -7.56 -13.83 -0.21
C LEU A 136 -6.85 -12.90 0.77
N VAL A 137 -7.15 -13.07 2.05
CA VAL A 137 -6.45 -12.39 3.13
C VAL A 137 -5.40 -13.34 3.70
N THR A 138 -4.15 -12.90 3.71
CA THR A 138 -3.01 -13.68 4.22
C THR A 138 -2.27 -12.90 5.29
N SER A 139 -1.45 -13.58 6.09
CA SER A 139 -0.69 -12.95 7.17
C SER A 139 0.77 -13.38 7.16
N VAL A 140 1.64 -12.48 7.63
CA VAL A 140 3.09 -12.64 7.72
C VAL A 140 3.53 -12.15 9.11
N GLU A 141 4.44 -12.89 9.74
CA GLU A 141 5.10 -12.43 10.98
C GLU A 141 6.14 -11.36 10.64
N LEU A 142 6.21 -10.31 11.47
CA LEU A 142 7.11 -9.19 11.29
C LEU A 142 8.25 -9.24 12.31
N GLY A 143 9.47 -9.05 11.83
CA GLY A 143 10.63 -8.74 12.64
C GLY A 143 10.85 -7.23 12.80
N SER A 144 11.56 -6.85 13.85
CA SER A 144 12.20 -5.53 13.90
C SER A 144 13.14 -5.41 12.70
N GLY A 145 13.19 -4.25 12.06
CA GLY A 145 13.95 -3.96 10.84
C GLY A 145 13.25 -4.33 9.54
N ASP A 146 12.16 -5.11 9.57
CA ASP A 146 11.45 -5.50 8.35
C ASP A 146 10.82 -4.28 7.67
N LEU A 147 10.90 -4.28 6.34
CA LEU A 147 10.32 -3.27 5.48
C LEU A 147 9.07 -3.80 4.79
N ILE A 148 8.04 -2.98 4.75
CA ILE A 148 6.81 -3.19 3.96
C ILE A 148 6.86 -2.16 2.84
N ALA A 149 6.72 -2.58 1.59
CA ALA A 149 6.59 -1.67 0.47
C ALA A 149 5.30 -1.97 -0.30
N ILE A 150 4.53 -0.93 -0.60
CA ILE A 150 3.29 -1.00 -1.37
C ILE A 150 3.42 -0.02 -2.54
N ALA A 151 3.27 -0.48 -3.76
CA ALA A 151 3.48 0.31 -4.97
C ALA A 151 2.36 0.09 -5.98
N THR A 152 1.91 1.16 -6.62
CA THR A 152 1.03 1.11 -7.79
C THR A 152 1.80 0.60 -9.00
N ASP A 153 1.10 0.20 -10.06
CA ASP A 153 1.75 -0.33 -11.26
C ASP A 153 2.48 0.76 -12.07
N GLY A 154 2.36 2.02 -11.69
CA GLY A 154 3.22 3.12 -12.09
C GLY A 154 4.70 2.93 -11.78
N LEU A 155 5.05 2.03 -10.85
CA LEU A 155 6.44 1.64 -10.60
C LEU A 155 6.81 0.37 -11.37
N GLU A 156 8.04 0.33 -11.85
CA GLU A 156 8.61 -0.88 -12.43
C GLU A 156 8.77 -1.99 -11.37
N PRO A 157 8.33 -3.23 -11.62
CA PRO A 157 8.31 -4.31 -10.61
C PRO A 157 9.66 -4.61 -9.95
N ARG A 158 10.78 -4.29 -10.63
CA ARG A 158 12.14 -4.45 -10.10
C ARG A 158 12.46 -3.58 -8.89
N PHE A 159 11.59 -2.64 -8.49
CA PHE A 159 11.76 -1.88 -7.25
C PHE A 159 11.95 -2.79 -6.04
N VAL A 160 11.33 -3.98 -6.02
CA VAL A 160 11.40 -4.94 -4.91
C VAL A 160 12.81 -5.43 -4.62
N ASP A 161 13.68 -5.50 -5.63
CA ASP A 161 15.07 -5.92 -5.49
C ASP A 161 15.92 -4.85 -4.79
N GLU A 162 15.41 -3.62 -4.76
CA GLU A 162 16.06 -2.43 -4.24
C GLU A 162 15.39 -1.86 -3.00
N VAL A 163 14.25 -2.43 -2.59
CA VAL A 163 13.69 -2.31 -1.25
C VAL A 163 14.66 -3.04 -0.31
N SER A 164 15.75 -2.36 0.02
CA SER A 164 16.91 -2.94 0.70
C SER A 164 17.23 -2.19 1.98
N THR A 165 17.78 -2.96 2.91
CA THR A 165 17.98 -2.69 4.33
C THR A 165 19.15 -1.76 4.58
N ALA A 166 19.10 -0.55 4.03
CA ALA A 166 19.97 0.52 4.52
C ALA A 166 19.49 0.90 5.93
N GLY A 167 19.86 0.07 6.91
CA GLY A 167 19.64 0.34 8.32
C GLY A 167 20.15 1.75 8.63
N GLY A 168 19.27 2.61 9.12
CA GLY A 168 19.58 4.01 9.43
C GLY A 168 19.16 5.03 8.38
N VAL A 169 18.78 4.65 7.15
CA VAL A 169 18.18 5.61 6.20
C VAL A 169 16.72 5.87 6.59
N PRO A 170 16.24 7.12 6.65
CA PRO A 170 14.82 7.42 6.88
C PRO A 170 13.93 6.80 5.81
N VAL A 171 12.79 6.21 6.21
CA VAL A 171 11.85 5.55 5.27
C VAL A 171 11.32 6.48 4.18
N GLN A 172 11.27 7.79 4.43
CA GLN A 172 10.90 8.78 3.42
C GLN A 172 11.94 8.85 2.30
N GLU A 173 13.23 8.92 2.64
CA GLU A 173 14.31 8.93 1.65
C GLU A 173 14.35 7.64 0.82
N VAL A 174 14.00 6.51 1.44
CA VAL A 174 13.83 5.24 0.72
C VAL A 174 12.69 5.34 -0.30
N ALA A 175 11.52 5.86 0.10
CA ALA A 175 10.39 6.04 -0.81
C ALA A 175 10.73 6.99 -1.97
N ASP A 176 11.37 8.13 -1.67
CA ASP A 176 11.77 9.13 -2.68
C ASP A 176 12.75 8.53 -3.69
N GLY A 177 13.80 7.83 -3.21
CA GLY A 177 14.80 7.21 -4.08
C GLY A 177 14.24 6.06 -4.94
N LEU A 178 13.28 5.29 -4.42
CA LEU A 178 12.61 4.25 -5.21
C LEU A 178 11.70 4.88 -6.28
N LEU A 179 10.95 5.93 -5.93
CA LEU A 179 10.12 6.64 -6.90
C LEU A 179 10.97 7.24 -8.03
N GLU A 180 12.06 7.93 -7.69
CA GLU A 180 12.94 8.58 -8.67
C GLU A 180 13.48 7.58 -9.71
N ARG A 181 13.80 6.36 -9.27
CA ARG A 181 14.49 5.36 -10.09
C ARG A 181 13.56 4.42 -10.85
N PHE A 182 12.36 4.16 -10.32
CA PHE A 182 11.47 3.13 -10.85
C PHE A 182 10.12 3.64 -11.35
N ALA A 183 9.77 4.91 -11.13
CA ALA A 183 8.52 5.45 -11.63
C ALA A 183 8.53 5.55 -13.16
N LYS A 184 7.55 4.92 -13.80
CA LYS A 184 7.34 4.94 -15.25
C LYS A 184 6.88 6.32 -15.73
N LEU A 185 7.42 6.80 -16.84
CA LEU A 185 7.06 8.12 -17.38
C LEU A 185 5.61 8.23 -17.87
N GLY A 186 5.02 7.10 -18.26
CA GLY A 186 3.70 7.02 -18.90
C GLY A 186 2.55 6.76 -17.94
N ASP A 187 2.78 6.85 -16.61
CA ASP A 187 1.73 6.61 -15.63
C ASP A 187 1.84 7.51 -14.39
N ASP A 188 0.74 7.57 -13.63
CA ASP A 188 0.78 7.94 -12.22
C ASP A 188 1.62 6.91 -11.45
N ALA A 189 2.37 7.34 -10.45
CA ALA A 189 3.24 6.45 -9.69
C ALA A 189 3.22 6.77 -8.21
N LEU A 190 3.06 5.76 -7.37
CA LEU A 190 3.08 5.90 -5.92
C LEU A 190 3.77 4.71 -5.26
N ILE A 191 4.61 5.02 -4.27
CA ILE A 191 5.18 4.03 -3.36
C ILE A 191 5.05 4.48 -1.91
N LEU A 192 4.56 3.56 -1.08
CA LEU A 192 4.58 3.64 0.37
C LEU A 192 5.61 2.65 0.89
N VAL A 193 6.50 3.12 1.76
CA VAL A 193 7.48 2.29 2.48
C VAL A 193 7.24 2.43 3.97
N ALA A 194 7.12 1.32 4.68
CA ALA A 194 7.05 1.29 6.12
C ALA A 194 8.15 0.42 6.72
N ARG A 195 8.70 0.84 7.86
CA ARG A 195 9.67 0.07 8.64
C ARG A 195 9.07 -0.28 9.99
N CYS A 196 9.17 -1.55 10.36
CA CYS A 196 8.85 -2.02 11.69
C CYS A 196 10.10 -1.96 12.55
N GLU A 197 10.11 -1.19 13.64
CA GLU A 197 11.27 -1.04 14.52
C GLU A 197 10.88 -1.49 15.92
N ARG A 198 11.82 -1.98 16.74
CA ARG A 198 11.53 -2.17 18.17
C ARG A 198 11.05 -0.85 18.78
N ALA A 199 9.94 -0.89 19.51
CA ALA A 199 9.53 0.22 20.36
C ALA A 199 10.61 0.42 21.45
N THR A 200 11.03 1.68 21.62
CA THR A 200 11.98 2.11 22.66
C THR A 200 11.30 2.28 24.01
#